data_AF-A0A7V3LL62-F1
#
_entry.id   AF-A0A7V3LL62-F1
#
_cell.length_a   1.000
_cell.length_b   1.000
_cell.length_c   1.000
_cell.angle_alpha   90.00
_cell.angle_beta   90.00
_cell.angle_gamma   90.00
#
_symmetry.space_group_name_H-M   'P 1'
#
loop_
_entity.id
_entity.type
_entity.pdbx_description
1 polymer ?
#
loop_
_entity_poly.entity_id
_entity_poly.type
_entity_poly.pdbx_seq_one_letter_code
_entity_poly.pdbx_strand_id
1 'polypeptide(L)'
;MHTPYELKQKVMNGVYRTYILRRLSHPAVRVGALVALLFAIRELTFVSKVIENAVLKQNPFEFYGYFVAAFTGTELVVQLVVIAALGVTAFMVKDAAVLLRAARLQA
;
A
#
# COMPACT_ATOMS: atom_id res chain seq x y z
N MET A 1 -6.82 -3.15 42.17
CA MET A 1 -5.38 -3.48 42.25
C MET A 1 -4.97 -4.06 40.90
N HIS A 2 -4.28 -3.28 40.07
CA HIS A 2 -3.70 -3.84 38.85
C HIS A 2 -2.46 -4.65 39.23
N THR A 3 -2.42 -5.92 38.83
CA THR A 3 -1.26 -6.76 39.11
C THR A 3 -0.06 -6.22 38.32
N PRO A 4 1.18 -6.35 38.84
CA PRO A 4 2.38 -5.82 38.17
C PRO A 4 2.58 -6.38 36.74
N TYR A 5 1.95 -7.50 36.41
CA TYR A 5 1.91 -8.08 35.07
C TYR A 5 1.09 -7.26 34.06
N GLU A 6 -0.07 -6.72 34.47
CA GLU A 6 -0.94 -5.94 33.57
C GLU A 6 -0.29 -4.62 33.16
N LEU A 7 0.43 -3.96 34.08
CA LEU A 7 1.18 -2.74 33.79
C LEU A 7 2.32 -3.02 32.80
N LYS A 8 3.08 -4.10 33.03
CA LYS A 8 4.17 -4.53 32.15
C LYS A 8 3.65 -4.86 30.75
N GLN A 9 2.54 -5.57 30.63
CA GLN A 9 1.93 -5.93 29.35
C GLN A 9 1.45 -4.70 28.57
N LYS A 10 0.86 -3.72 29.26
CA LYS A 10 0.40 -2.46 28.62
C LYS A 10 1.57 -1.64 28.09
N VAL A 11 2.64 -1.50 28.86
CA VAL A 11 3.88 -0.82 28.42
C VAL A 11 4.55 -1.58 27.28
N MET A 12 4.66 -2.90 27.40
CA MET A 12 5.29 -3.75 26.39
C MET A 12 4.54 -3.70 25.05
N ASN A 13 3.20 -3.70 25.07
CA ASN A 13 2.39 -3.50 23.87
C ASN A 13 2.62 -2.13 23.22
N GLY A 14 2.85 -1.08 24.01
CA GLY A 14 3.23 0.25 23.50
C GLY A 14 4.59 0.23 22.79
N VAL A 15 5.59 -0.40 23.40
CA VAL A 15 6.95 -0.52 22.82
C VAL A 15 6.93 -1.34 21.53
N TYR A 16 6.23 -2.48 21.50
CA TYR A 16 6.10 -3.30 20.28
C TYR A 16 5.40 -2.57 19.14
N ARG A 17 4.34 -1.80 19.42
CA ARG A 17 3.68 -0.96 18.40
C ARG A 17 4.65 0.04 17.80
N THR A 18 5.38 0.78 18.62
CA THR A 18 6.36 1.77 18.17
C THR A 18 7.51 1.13 17.40
N TYR A 19 7.97 -0.04 17.84
CA TYR A 19 9.00 -0.82 17.16
C TYR A 19 8.55 -1.31 15.78
N ILE A 20 7.34 -1.85 15.67
CA ILE A 20 6.76 -2.31 14.39
C ILE A 20 6.56 -1.13 13.44
N LEU A 21 6.03 0.00 13.92
CA LEU A 21 5.89 1.23 13.13
C LEU A 21 7.25 1.75 12.61
N ARG A 22 8.29 1.70 13.45
CA ARG A 22 9.65 2.07 13.04
C ARG A 22 10.22 1.08 12.02
N ARG A 23 9.93 -0.22 12.14
CA ARG A 23 10.41 -1.23 11.19
C ARG A 23 9.68 -1.19 9.84
N LEU A 24 8.40 -0.85 9.83
CA LEU A 24 7.61 -0.53 8.62
C LEU A 24 8.11 0.72 7.90
N SER A 25 8.93 1.55 8.56
CA SER A 25 9.54 2.72 7.94
C SER A 25 10.78 2.37 7.09
N HIS A 26 11.26 1.13 7.12
CA HIS A 26 12.41 0.73 6.33
C HIS A 26 12.01 0.56 4.84
N PRO A 27 12.74 1.16 3.89
CA PRO A 27 12.36 1.13 2.46
C PRO A 27 12.24 -0.30 1.91
N ALA A 28 13.12 -1.21 2.31
CA ALA A 28 13.08 -2.63 1.89
C ALA A 28 11.77 -3.36 2.29
N VAL A 29 11.25 -3.08 3.49
CA VAL A 29 10.00 -3.69 3.97
C VAL A 29 8.81 -3.19 3.16
N ARG A 30 8.84 -1.91 2.76
CA ARG A 30 7.78 -1.31 1.95
C ARG A 30 7.79 -1.82 0.51
N VAL A 31 8.96 -1.98 -0.08
CA VAL A 31 9.10 -2.62 -1.41
C VAL A 31 8.58 -4.06 -1.33
N GLY A 32 8.98 -4.82 -0.31
CA GLY A 32 8.46 -6.18 -0.09
C GLY A 32 6.94 -6.22 0.08
N ALA A 33 6.37 -5.29 0.85
CA ALA A 33 4.92 -5.17 1.02
C ALA A 33 4.21 -4.83 -0.29
N LEU A 34 4.77 -3.91 -1.10
CA LEU A 34 4.21 -3.56 -2.41
C LEU A 34 4.21 -4.77 -3.34
N VAL A 35 5.32 -5.51 -3.41
CA VAL A 35 5.42 -6.74 -4.22
C VAL A 35 4.39 -7.76 -3.76
N ALA A 36 4.27 -8.02 -2.46
CA ALA A 36 3.27 -8.95 -1.91
C ALA A 36 1.84 -8.53 -2.26
N LEU A 37 1.51 -7.25 -2.18
CA LEU A 37 0.20 -6.72 -2.55
C LEU A 37 -0.07 -6.87 -4.05
N LEU A 38 0.92 -6.65 -4.92
CA LEU A 38 0.78 -6.87 -6.36
C LEU A 38 0.54 -8.34 -6.69
N PHE A 39 1.22 -9.27 -6.01
CA PHE A 39 0.96 -10.70 -6.14
C PHE A 39 -0.47 -11.05 -5.67
N ALA A 40 -0.92 -10.51 -4.54
CA ALA A 40 -2.28 -10.71 -4.07
C ALA A 40 -3.34 -10.21 -5.07
N ILE A 41 -3.12 -9.04 -5.69
CA ILE A 41 -4.00 -8.52 -6.75
C ILE A 41 -4.03 -9.47 -7.94
N ARG A 42 -2.87 -9.99 -8.37
CA ARG A 42 -2.77 -10.94 -9.48
C ARG A 42 -3.54 -12.24 -9.21
N GLU A 43 -3.48 -12.77 -8.00
CA GLU A 43 -4.19 -14.00 -7.64
C GLU A 43 -5.70 -13.79 -7.50
N LEU A 44 -6.09 -12.63 -6.97
CA LEU A 44 -7.51 -12.32 -6.71
C LEU A 44 -8.25 -11.74 -7.92
N THR A 45 -7.54 -11.33 -8.97
CA THR A 45 -8.16 -10.72 -10.16
C THR A 45 -7.59 -11.28 -11.45
N PHE A 46 -8.43 -11.41 -12.47
CA PHE A 46 -7.98 -11.70 -13.83
C PHE A 46 -7.35 -10.45 -14.46
N VAL A 47 -6.17 -10.07 -13.99
CA VAL A 47 -5.44 -8.87 -14.41
C VAL A 47 -5.26 -8.83 -15.93
N SER A 48 -5.02 -9.98 -16.57
CA SER A 48 -4.90 -10.08 -18.03
C SER A 48 -6.15 -9.58 -18.75
N LYS A 49 -7.34 -9.99 -18.30
CA LYS A 49 -8.61 -9.56 -18.88
C LYS A 49 -8.90 -8.08 -18.63
N VAL A 50 -8.52 -7.59 -17.45
CA VAL A 50 -8.64 -6.17 -17.14
C VAL A 50 -7.76 -5.33 -18.07
N ILE A 51 -6.50 -5.74 -18.29
CA ILE A 51 -5.56 -5.06 -19.17
C ILE A 51 -6.01 -5.13 -20.64
N GLU A 52 -6.40 -6.31 -21.13
CA GLU A 52 -6.91 -6.50 -22.50
C GLU A 52 -8.06 -5.52 -22.79
N ASN A 53 -9.03 -5.45 -21.89
CA ASN A 53 -10.18 -4.55 -22.02
C ASN A 53 -9.83 -3.07 -21.83
N ALA A 54 -8.84 -2.77 -21.01
CA ALA A 54 -8.40 -1.39 -20.74
C ALA A 54 -7.60 -0.81 -21.91
N VAL A 55 -6.75 -1.61 -22.56
CA VAL A 55 -5.98 -1.21 -23.75
C VAL A 55 -6.89 -0.92 -24.95
N LEU A 56 -8.06 -1.56 -25.00
CA LEU A 56 -9.09 -1.27 -26.01
C LEU A 56 -9.78 0.10 -25.79
N LYS A 57 -9.60 0.75 -24.64
CA LYS A 57 -10.13 2.10 -24.38
C LYS A 57 -9.16 3.15 -24.92
N GLN A 58 -9.55 3.78 -26.03
CA GLN A 58 -8.72 4.80 -26.69
C GLN A 58 -8.78 6.17 -25.99
N ASN A 59 -9.86 6.45 -25.25
CA ASN A 59 -10.07 7.71 -24.55
C ASN A 59 -9.74 7.59 -23.05
N PRO A 60 -8.93 8.51 -22.47
CA PRO A 60 -8.64 8.53 -21.03
C PRO A 60 -9.89 8.55 -20.13
N PHE A 61 -10.97 9.21 -20.56
CA PHE A 61 -12.22 9.23 -19.79
C PHE A 61 -12.93 7.87 -19.79
N GLU A 62 -12.90 7.16 -20.92
CA GLU A 62 -13.46 5.80 -21.02
C GLU A 62 -12.62 4.79 -20.25
N PHE A 63 -11.29 4.97 -20.26
CA PHE A 63 -10.37 4.18 -19.44
C PHE A 63 -10.68 4.35 -17.95
N TYR A 64 -10.84 5.60 -17.50
CA TYR A 64 -11.20 5.89 -16.11
C TYR A 64 -12.56 5.29 -15.73
N GLY A 65 -13.58 5.49 -16.55
CA GLY A 65 -14.91 4.91 -16.33
C GLY A 65 -14.88 3.38 -16.27
N TYR A 66 -14.14 2.73 -17.18
CA TYR A 66 -13.93 1.29 -17.17
C TYR A 66 -13.20 0.83 -15.90
N PHE A 67 -12.16 1.53 -15.49
CA PHE A 67 -11.41 1.19 -14.28
C PHE A 67 -12.28 1.27 -13.02
N VAL A 68 -13.07 2.34 -12.88
CA VAL A 68 -13.99 2.50 -11.73
C VAL A 68 -15.07 1.41 -11.75
N ALA A 69 -15.63 1.08 -12.91
CA ALA A 69 -16.62 0.00 -13.03
C ALA A 69 -16.01 -1.38 -12.70
N ALA A 70 -14.81 -1.66 -13.20
CA ALA A 70 -14.09 -2.90 -12.90
C ALA A 70 -13.74 -2.99 -11.40
N PHE A 71 -13.28 -1.89 -10.80
CA PHE A 71 -12.93 -1.83 -9.38
C PHE A 71 -14.14 -2.05 -8.47
N THR A 72 -15.25 -1.33 -8.73
CA THR A 72 -16.50 -1.48 -7.97
C THR A 72 -17.14 -2.85 -8.15
N GLY A 73 -16.90 -3.50 -9.29
CA GLY A 73 -17.33 -4.88 -9.56
C GLY A 73 -16.46 -5.98 -8.94
N THR A 74 -15.32 -5.66 -8.31
CA THR A 74 -14.48 -6.66 -7.61
C THR A 74 -14.91 -6.88 -6.17
N GLU A 75 -14.52 -8.02 -5.60
CA GLU A 75 -14.75 -8.33 -4.19
C GLU A 75 -14.10 -7.30 -3.25
N LEU A 76 -14.71 -7.08 -2.09
CA LEU A 76 -14.24 -6.12 -1.09
C LEU A 76 -12.78 -6.37 -0.69
N VAL A 77 -12.34 -7.63 -0.68
CA VAL A 77 -10.93 -8.01 -0.39
C VAL A 77 -9.98 -7.41 -1.43
N VAL A 78 -10.30 -7.49 -2.73
CA VAL A 78 -9.50 -6.90 -3.81
C VAL A 78 -9.41 -5.39 -3.64
N GLN A 79 -10.54 -4.75 -3.35
CA GLN A 79 -10.60 -3.29 -3.17
C GLN A 79 -9.68 -2.84 -2.04
N LEU A 80 -9.70 -3.54 -0.90
CA LEU A 80 -8.81 -3.26 0.23
C LEU A 80 -7.33 -3.45 -0.13
N VAL A 81 -6.98 -4.50 -0.87
CA VAL A 81 -5.60 -4.77 -1.30
C VAL A 81 -5.09 -3.67 -2.25
N VAL A 82 -5.92 -3.23 -3.20
CA VAL A 82 -5.57 -2.14 -4.12
C VAL A 82 -5.40 -0.82 -3.38
N ILE A 83 -6.29 -0.50 -2.43
CA ILE A 83 -6.17 0.71 -1.60
C ILE A 83 -4.87 0.65 -0.78
N ALA A 84 -4.54 -0.50 -0.20
CA ALA A 84 -3.29 -0.68 0.53
C ALA A 84 -2.06 -0.48 -0.38
N ALA A 85 -2.10 -1.01 -1.61
CA ALA A 85 -1.01 -0.86 -2.58
C ALA A 85 -0.81 0.61 -3.00
N LEU A 86 -1.90 1.35 -3.22
CA LEU A 86 -1.88 2.78 -3.51
C LEU A 86 -1.32 3.56 -2.31
N GLY A 87 -1.72 3.22 -1.09
CA GLY A 87 -1.20 3.84 0.13
C GLY A 87 0.31 3.65 0.29
N VAL A 88 0.81 2.42 0.10
CA VAL A 88 2.25 2.13 0.14
C VAL A 88 3.00 2.91 -0.94
N THR A 89 2.47 2.95 -2.16
CA THR A 89 3.06 3.68 -3.29
C THR A 89 3.14 5.19 -3.00
N ALA A 90 2.05 5.81 -2.56
CA ALA A 90 2.03 7.23 -2.20
C ALA A 90 3.05 7.57 -1.11
N PHE A 91 3.19 6.67 -0.12
CA PHE A 91 4.15 6.84 0.95
C PHE A 91 5.60 6.74 0.45
N MET A 92 5.89 5.84 -0.48
CA MET A 92 7.20 5.76 -1.14
C MET A 92 7.51 7.00 -1.99
N VAL A 93 6.52 7.52 -2.73
CA VAL A 93 6.68 8.76 -3.52
C VAL A 93 6.97 9.95 -2.62
N LYS A 94 6.27 10.08 -1.48
CA LYS A 94 6.55 11.12 -0.48
C LYS A 94 8.00 11.04 0.00
N ASP A 95 8.47 9.86 0.35
CA ASP A 95 9.84 9.68 0.87
C ASP A 95 10.89 9.96 -0.20
N ALA A 96 10.65 9.51 -1.45
CA ALA A 96 11.50 9.86 -2.58
C ALA A 96 11.55 11.38 -2.82
N ALA A 97 10.41 12.07 -2.72
CA ALA A 97 10.36 13.52 -2.85
C ALA A 97 11.12 14.24 -1.72
N VAL A 98 11.06 13.74 -0.49
CA VAL A 98 11.84 14.28 0.64
C VAL A 98 13.34 14.08 0.41
N LEU A 99 13.76 12.89 -0.04
CA LEU A 99 15.16 12.60 -0.35
C LEU A 99 15.68 13.47 -1.50
N LEU A 100 14.91 13.64 -2.57
CA LEU A 100 15.27 14.52 -3.69
C LEU A 100 15.40 15.98 -3.28
N ARG A 101 14.54 16.47 -2.39
CA ARG A 101 14.65 17.84 -1.83
C ARG A 101 15.91 18.00 -0.99
N ALA A 102 16.25 17.00 -0.18
CA ALA A 102 17.48 17.03 0.62
C ALA A 102 18.74 17.02 -0.26
N ALA A 103 18.76 16.21 -1.33
CA ALA A 103 19.87 16.16 -2.28
C ALA A 103 20.05 17.48 -3.05
N ARG A 104 18.97 18.17 -3.41
CA ARG A 104 19.02 19.48 -4.08
C ARG A 104 19.55 20.61 -3.21
N LEU A 105 19.50 20.50 -1.88
CA LEU A 105 20.01 21.52 -0.96
C LEU A 105 21.52 21.38 -0.69
N GLN A 106 22.12 20.27 -1.12
CA GLN A 106 23.54 19.96 -0.95
C GLN A 106 24.36 20.16 -2.24
N ALA A 107 23.71 20.54 -3.34
CA ALA A 107 24.31 20.85 -4.65
C ALA A 107 24.27 22.36 -4.90
#